data_AF-A0A4D4LPZ1-F1
#
_entry.id   AF-A0A4D4LPZ1-F1
#
_cell.length_a   1.000
_cell.length_b   1.000
_cell.length_c   1.000
_cell.angle_alpha   90.00
_cell.angle_beta   90.00
_cell.angle_gamma   90.00
#
_symmetry.space_group_name_H-M   'P 1'
#
loop_
_entity.id
_entity.type
_entity.pdbx_description
1 polymer ?
#
loop_
_entity_poly.entity_id
_entity_poly.type
_entity_poly.pdbx_seq_one_letter_code
_entity_poly.pdbx_strand_id
1 'polypeptide(L)' 'MAGPAEGHRGLGGPQAFLKGTYGRLRTVVPAGDGKLWVTTSETDGRGTPGKGDDRILELQVT' A
#
# COMPACT_ATOMS: atom_id res chain seq x y z
N MET A 1 -5.19 -19.13 25.10
CA MET A 1 -4.11 -19.92 24.46
C MET A 1 -4.27 -19.77 22.95
N ALA A 2 -3.54 -18.85 22.31
CA ALA A 2 -3.48 -18.78 20.86
C ALA A 2 -2.52 -19.88 20.37
N GLY A 3 -2.95 -20.70 19.42
CA GLY A 3 -2.11 -21.73 18.82
C GLY A 3 -0.94 -21.12 18.03
N PRO A 4 0.11 -21.92 17.74
CA PRO A 4 1.25 -21.43 16.96
C PRO A 4 0.77 -21.09 15.55
N ALA A 5 1.11 -19.89 15.07
CA ALA A 5 0.86 -19.52 13.68
C ALA A 5 1.65 -20.48 12.78
N GLU A 6 0.94 -21.24 11.93
CA GLU A 6 1.58 -22.09 10.92
C GLU A 6 2.47 -21.21 10.04
N GLY A 7 3.75 -21.56 9.96
CA GLY A 7 4.74 -20.83 9.19
C GLY A 7 4.28 -20.66 7.74
N HIS A 8 4.28 -19.41 7.28
CA HIS A 8 3.87 -19.06 5.92
C HIS A 8 4.72 -19.83 4.91
N ARG A 9 4.12 -20.85 4.28
CA ARG A 9 4.65 -21.48 3.08
C ARG A 9 4.95 -20.34 2.09
N GLY A 10 6.21 -20.21 1.69
CA GLY A 10 6.87 -18.96 1.26
C GLY A 10 6.00 -17.95 0.49
N LEU A 11 5.92 -16.72 1.02
CA LEU A 11 5.10 -15.59 0.53
C LEU A 11 5.56 -14.99 -0.82
N GLY A 12 6.33 -15.72 -1.61
CA GLY A 12 7.05 -15.16 -2.76
C GLY A 12 8.12 -14.14 -2.34
N GLY A 13 8.83 -13.58 -3.31
CA GLY A 13 9.70 -12.42 -3.09
C GLY A 13 8.90 -11.12 -3.03
N PRO A 14 9.35 -10.08 -2.31
CA PRO A 14 8.69 -8.79 -2.32
C PRO A 14 8.70 -8.17 -3.71
N GLN A 15 7.55 -7.66 -4.17
CA GLN A 15 7.40 -6.95 -5.43
C GLN A 15 7.05 -5.47 -5.17
N ALA A 16 7.72 -4.58 -5.88
CA ALA A 16 7.43 -3.14 -5.83
C ALA A 16 6.41 -2.76 -6.91
N PHE A 17 5.27 -2.19 -6.51
CA PHE A 17 4.22 -1.72 -7.43
C PHE A 17 4.26 -0.20 -7.67
N LEU A 18 4.52 0.60 -6.62
CA LEU A 18 4.31 2.06 -6.61
C LEU A 18 5.58 2.88 -6.33
N LYS A 19 6.77 2.29 -6.50
CA LYS A 19 8.04 2.89 -6.07
C LYS A 19 8.28 4.26 -6.72
N GLY A 20 8.16 5.32 -5.92
CA GLY A 20 8.42 6.70 -6.34
C GLY A 20 7.33 7.35 -7.19
N THR A 21 6.29 6.62 -7.59
CA THR A 21 5.26 7.11 -8.54
C THR A 21 4.32 8.15 -7.92
N TYR A 22 3.96 7.96 -6.65
CA TYR A 22 2.97 8.79 -5.95
C TYR A 22 3.53 9.44 -4.68
N GLY A 23 4.86 9.43 -4.51
CA GLY A 23 5.52 9.91 -3.30
C GLY A 23 5.22 9.04 -2.07
N ARG A 24 4.86 9.69 -0.97
CA ARG A 24 4.57 9.15 0.35
C ARG A 24 3.23 8.41 0.32
N LEU A 25 3.28 7.13 0.65
CA LEU A 25 2.11 6.30 0.89
C LEU A 25 1.89 6.18 2.41
N ARG A 26 0.63 6.17 2.87
CA ARG A 26 0.33 6.18 4.31
C ARG A 26 -0.58 5.06 4.78
N THR A 27 -1.70 4.86 4.10
CA THR A 27 -2.71 3.87 4.51
C THR A 27 -2.89 2.84 3.42
N VAL A 28 -3.02 1.57 3.80
CA VAL A 28 -3.38 0.46 2.92
C VAL A 28 -4.48 -0.36 3.56
N VAL A 29 -5.55 -0.66 2.82
CA VAL A 29 -6.60 -1.58 3.25
C VAL A 29 -7.00 -2.54 2.13
N PRO A 30 -7.37 -3.80 2.42
CA PRO A 30 -7.91 -4.72 1.43
C PRO A 30 -9.18 -4.18 0.78
N ALA A 31 -9.28 -4.31 -0.54
CA ALA A 31 -10.47 -3.95 -1.31
C ALA A 31 -11.26 -5.19 -1.81
N GLY A 32 -10.74 -6.40 -1.59
CA GLY A 32 -11.27 -7.64 -2.14
C GLY A 32 -10.61 -8.03 -3.47
N ASP A 33 -10.73 -9.28 -3.89
CA ASP A 33 -10.29 -9.78 -5.21
C ASP A 33 -8.84 -9.43 -5.62
N GLY A 34 -7.91 -9.53 -4.66
CA GLY A 34 -6.51 -9.20 -4.89
C GLY A 34 -6.22 -7.71 -5.03
N LYS A 35 -7.17 -6.83 -4.65
CA LYS A 35 -7.03 -5.39 -4.71
C LYS A 35 -6.78 -4.75 -3.35
N LEU A 36 -6.16 -3.57 -3.37
CA LEU A 36 -5.88 -2.73 -2.22
C LEU A 36 -6.35 -1.29 -2.48
N TRP A 37 -6.92 -0.65 -1.47
CA TRP A 37 -7.01 0.81 -1.41
C TRP A 37 -5.77 1.38 -0.75
N VAL A 38 -5.14 2.37 -1.38
CA VAL A 38 -3.93 3.03 -0.88
C VAL A 38 -4.14 4.55 -0.85
N THR A 39 -3.71 5.23 0.22
CA THR A 39 -3.73 6.70 0.27
C THR A 39 -2.32 7.29 0.14
N THR A 40 -2.19 8.37 -0.64
CA THR A 40 -0.98 9.22 -0.59
C THR A 40 -1.03 10.13 0.64
N SER A 41 0.11 10.73 0.99
CA SER A 41 0.22 11.62 2.15
C SER A 41 1.30 12.69 1.94
N GLU A 42 1.31 13.32 0.76
CA GLU A 42 2.22 14.41 0.42
C GLU A 42 1.90 15.68 1.22
N THR A 43 0.64 15.87 1.64
CA THR A 43 0.20 17.06 2.39
C THR A 43 0.45 16.98 3.91
N ASP A 44 1.16 15.96 4.40
CA ASP A 44 1.42 15.74 5.83
C ASP A 44 2.54 16.59 6.45
N GLY A 45 3.06 17.56 5.68
CA GLY A 45 4.17 18.43 6.07
C GLY A 45 5.57 17.84 5.81
N ARG A 46 5.68 16.63 5.27
CA ARG A 46 6.97 15.98 4.92
C ARG A 46 7.08 15.60 3.44
N GLY A 47 6.06 15.89 2.65
CA GLY A 47 6.04 15.67 1.19
C GLY A 47 6.38 16.93 0.39
N THR A 48 6.22 16.82 -0.92
CA THR A 48 6.28 17.91 -1.90
C THR A 48 4.94 17.97 -2.64
N PRO A 49 3.87 18.56 -2.04
CA PRO A 49 2.52 18.49 -2.57
C PRO A 49 2.39 18.94 -4.02
N GLY A 50 1.79 18.10 -4.86
CA GLY A 50 1.36 18.44 -6.20
C GLY A 50 -0.12 18.80 -6.26
N LYS A 51 -0.55 19.36 -7.40
CA LYS A 51 -1.98 19.59 -7.66
C LYS A 51 -2.72 18.24 -7.66
N GLY A 52 -3.75 18.13 -6.82
CA GLY A 52 -4.59 16.94 -6.73
C GLY A 52 -4.13 15.92 -5.69
N ASP A 53 -3.09 16.23 -4.91
CA ASP A 53 -2.77 15.45 -3.72
C ASP A 53 -3.64 15.91 -2.52
N ASP A 54 -4.03 15.04 -1.60
CA ASP A 54 -3.77 13.59 -1.59
C ASP A 54 -4.77 12.76 -2.40
N ARG A 55 -4.37 11.54 -2.76
CA ARG A 55 -5.13 10.62 -3.63
C ARG A 55 -5.49 9.33 -2.91
N ILE A 56 -6.61 8.74 -3.33
CA ILE A 56 -6.98 7.34 -3.04
C ILE A 56 -6.76 6.54 -4.32
N LEU A 57 -5.97 5.47 -4.23
CA LEU A 57 -5.58 4.61 -5.35
C LEU A 57 -6.17 3.21 -5.17
N GLU A 58 -6.71 2.63 -6.24
CA GLU A 58 -6.97 1.19 -6.31
C GLU A 58 -5.72 0.50 -6.92
N LEU A 59 -5.18 -0.52 -6.24
CA LEU A 59 -4.05 -1.29 -6.72
C LEU A 59 -4.43 -2.76 -6.84
N GLN A 60 -4.27 -3.34 -8.04
CA GLN A 60 -4.33 -4.79 -8.24
C GLN A 60 -2.97 -5.42 -7.90
N VAL A 61 -2.99 -6.46 -7.07
CA VAL A 61 -1.86 -7.33 -6.79
C VAL A 61 -2.04 -8.63 -7.58
N THR A 62 -0.99 -9.05 -8.27
CA THR A 62 -0.94 -10.26 -9.13
C THR A 62 0.17 -11.17 -8.66
#